data_AF-A0AAV3I370-F1
#
_entry.id   AF-A0AAV3I370-F1
#
_cell.length_a   1.000
_cell.length_b   1.000
_cell.length_c   1.000
_cell.angle_alpha   90.00
_cell.angle_beta   90.00
_cell.angle_gamma   90.00
#
_symmetry.space_group_name_H-M   'P 1'
#
loop_
_entity.id
_entity.type
_entity.pdbx_description
1 polymer ?
#
loop_
_entity_poly.entity_id
_entity_poly.type
_entity_poly.pdbx_seq_one_letter_code
_entity_poly.pdbx_strand_id
1 'polypeptide(L)' 'MFNVGGEFYAINDRCSHGNASMSEGYLEDDATVECPLHAASFCLKTGKALCLPATDPLTTYPVHVEGGDIFIDLPEAQP' A
#
# COMPACT_ATOMS: atom_id res chain seq x y z
N MET A 1 -1.61 -1.29 5.99
CA MET A 1 -2.44 -0.08 6.20
C MET A 1 -1.50 1.07 6.50
N PHE A 2 -1.74 2.23 5.92
CA PHE A 2 -0.87 3.40 6.00
C PHE A 2 -1.71 4.61 6.40
N ASN A 3 -1.15 5.51 7.22
CA ASN A 3 -1.78 6.76 7.63
C ASN A 3 -0.91 7.92 7.14
N VAL A 4 -1.46 8.72 6.24
CA VAL A 4 -0.78 9.90 5.68
C VAL A 4 -1.59 11.13 6.08
N GLY A 5 -1.09 11.86 7.08
CA GLY A 5 -1.76 13.09 7.53
C GLY A 5 -3.20 12.91 8.01
N GLY A 6 -3.59 11.72 8.45
CA GLY A 6 -4.96 11.37 8.87
C GLY A 6 -5.82 10.72 7.80
N GLU A 7 -5.35 10.62 6.55
CA GLU A 7 -5.99 9.84 5.50
C GLU A 7 -5.41 8.42 5.48
N PHE A 8 -6.29 7.41 5.42
CA PHE A 8 -5.91 6.01 5.52
C PHE A 8 -5.96 5.31 4.18
N TYR A 9 -4.93 4.51 3.92
CA TYR A 9 -4.81 3.70 2.71
C TYR A 9 -4.49 2.24 3.04
N ALA A 10 -5.00 1.32 2.23
CA ALA A 10 -4.69 -0.09 2.34
C ALA A 10 -4.26 -0.64 0.97
N ILE A 11 -3.15 -1.38 0.98
CA ILE A 11 -2.60 -2.11 -0.16
C ILE A 11 -2.23 -3.52 0.27
N ASN A 12 -1.99 -4.41 -0.70
CA ASN A 12 -1.37 -5.70 -0.43
C ASN A 12 0.01 -5.47 0.20
N ASP A 13 0.28 -6.17 1.30
CA ASP A 13 1.53 -5.99 2.04
C ASP A 13 2.73 -6.60 1.33
N ARG A 14 2.54 -7.58 0.44
CA ARG A 14 3.65 -8.15 -0.32
C ARG A 14 4.00 -7.27 -1.50
N CYS A 15 5.25 -6.81 -1.58
CA CYS A 15 5.77 -6.11 -2.75
C CYS A 15 5.53 -6.92 -4.04
N SER A 16 5.11 -6.28 -5.13
CA SER A 16 4.88 -7.00 -6.40
C SER A 16 6.17 -7.48 -7.07
N HIS A 17 7.31 -6.86 -6.73
CA HIS A 17 8.63 -7.30 -7.18
C HIS A 17 9.13 -8.56 -6.47
N GLY A 18 8.73 -8.81 -5.22
CA GLY A 18 9.24 -9.92 -4.42
C GLY A 18 8.64 -9.99 -3.01
N ASN A 19 9.14 -10.86 -2.13
CA ASN A 19 8.46 -11.18 -0.86
C ASN A 19 8.68 -10.19 0.30
N ALA A 20 9.05 -8.93 0.03
CA ALA A 20 9.21 -7.92 1.07
C ALA A 20 7.85 -7.43 1.59
N SER A 21 7.75 -7.16 2.89
CA SER A 21 6.61 -6.49 3.50
C SER A 21 6.69 -4.98 3.22
N MET A 22 5.63 -4.42 2.66
CA MET A 22 5.52 -2.98 2.39
C MET A 22 5.27 -2.19 3.68
N SER A 23 4.69 -2.81 4.71
CA SER A 23 4.53 -2.20 6.03
C SER A 23 5.85 -1.96 6.76
N GLU A 24 6.92 -2.66 6.38
CA GLU A 24 8.29 -2.42 6.84
C GLU A 24 9.03 -1.37 6.00
N GLY A 25 8.36 -0.80 5.00
CA GLY A 25 8.90 0.22 4.10
C GLY A 25 8.88 1.64 4.65
N TYR A 26 9.26 2.59 3.79
CA TYR A 26 9.29 4.02 4.12
C TYR A 26 8.06 4.72 3.53
N LEU A 27 7.36 5.49 4.36
CA LEU A 27 6.15 6.23 3.97
C LEU A 27 6.50 7.69 3.71
N GLU A 28 6.16 8.18 2.52
CA GLU A 28 6.30 9.57 2.13
C GLU A 28 5.00 10.35 2.33
N ASP A 29 5.11 11.66 2.54
CA ASP A 29 3.97 12.56 2.80
C ASP A 29 2.99 12.66 1.62
N ASP A 30 3.40 12.29 0.40
CA ASP A 30 2.57 12.35 -0.82
C ASP A 30 1.72 11.09 -1.05
N ALA A 31 1.66 10.21 -0.04
CA ALA A 31 1.04 8.89 -0.10
C ALA A 31 1.74 7.92 -1.07
N THR A 32 3.08 7.97 -1.06
CA THR A 32 3.95 6.96 -1.66
C THR A 32 4.57 6.10 -0.58
N VAL A 33 4.70 4.80 -0.83
CA VAL A 33 5.48 3.89 0.04
C VAL A 33 6.63 3.28 -0.75
N GLU A 34 7.83 3.31 -0.17
CA GLU A 34 9.04 2.68 -0.70
C GLU A 34 9.28 1.31 -0.04
N CYS A 35 9.51 0.29 -0.87
CA CYS A 35 9.86 -1.06 -0.43
C CYS A 35 11.24 -1.06 0.26
N PRO A 36 11.37 -1.67 1.46
CA PRO A 36 12.58 -1.56 2.27
C PRO A 36 13.80 -2.30 1.69
N LEU A 37 13.59 -3.16 0.68
CA LEU A 37 14.65 -4.03 0.15
C LEU A 37 15.39 -3.43 -1.04
N HIS A 38 14.65 -3.01 -2.08
CA HIS A 38 15.23 -2.54 -3.35
C HIS A 38 14.65 -1.19 -3.81
N ALA A 39 14.04 -0.44 -2.90
CA ALA A 39 13.54 0.92 -3.13
C ALA A 39 12.48 1.06 -4.25
N ALA A 40 11.80 -0.03 -4.63
CA ALA A 40 10.62 0.06 -5.48
C ALA A 40 9.52 0.85 -4.75
N SER A 41 8.98 1.90 -5.35
CA SER A 41 7.95 2.73 -4.74
C SER A 41 6.58 2.55 -5.38
N PHE A 42 5.53 2.75 -4.58
CA PHE A 42 4.14 2.55 -4.98
C PHE A 42 3.26 3.70 -4.51
N CYS A 43 2.34 4.15 -5.36
CA CYS A 43 1.32 5.12 -4.99
C CYS A 43 0.22 4.42 -4.18
N LEU A 44 0.04 4.79 -2.91
CA LEU A 44 -0.95 4.17 -2.01
C LEU A 44 -2.41 4.38 -2.48
N LYS A 45 -2.67 5.43 -3.25
CA LYS A 45 -4.01 5.75 -3.78
C LYS A 45 -4.46 4.83 -4.90
N THR A 46 -3.51 4.29 -5.66
CA THR A 46 -3.78 3.56 -6.93
C THR A 46 -3.10 2.21 -7.01
N GLY A 47 -2.16 1.92 -6.10
CA GLY A 47 -1.30 0.74 -6.14
C GLY A 47 -0.21 0.78 -7.22
N LYS A 48 -0.20 1.81 -8.08
CA LYS A 48 0.72 1.89 -9.21
C LYS A 48 2.18 1.87 -8.76
N ALA A 49 2.99 1.00 -9.37
CA ALA A 49 4.45 1.05 -9.25
C ALA A 49 4.99 2.34 -9.91
N LEU A 50 5.82 3.07 -9.18
CA LEU A 50 6.34 4.38 -9.59
C LEU A 50 7.79 4.30 -10.10
N CYS A 51 8.55 3.29 -9.67
CA CYS A 51 9.90 3.04 -10.15
C CYS A 51 10.23 1.53 -10.16
N LEU A 52 11.27 1.19 -10.93
CA LEU A 52 11.87 -0.13 -10.93
C LEU A 52 12.47 -0.45 -9.53
N PRO A 53 12.58 -1.74 -9.15
CA PRO A 53 12.35 -2.92 -9.98
C PRO A 53 10.89 -3.41 -10.08
N ALA A 54 9.94 -2.79 -9.39
CA ALA A 54 8.53 -3.17 -9.52
C ALA A 54 7.94 -2.67 -10.85
N THR A 55 7.17 -3.53 -11.51
CA THR A 55 6.43 -3.20 -12.73
C THR A 55 4.92 -3.39 -12.57
N ASP A 56 4.53 -4.36 -11.76
CA ASP A 56 3.12 -4.67 -11.50
C ASP A 56 2.58 -3.82 -10.34
N PRO A 57 1.33 -3.34 -10.42
CA PRO A 57 0.71 -2.60 -9.32
C PRO A 57 0.42 -3.51 -8.12
N LEU A 58 0.31 -2.90 -6.94
CA LEU A 58 -0.25 -3.54 -5.76
C LEU A 58 -1.78 -3.42 -5.76
N THR A 59 -2.48 -4.44 -5.27
CA THR A 59 -3.91 -4.34 -5.00
C THR A 59 -4.15 -3.29 -3.93
N THR A 60 -5.01 -2.31 -4.20
CA THR A 60 -5.55 -1.39 -3.19
C THR A 60 -6.86 -1.91 -2.64
N TYR A 61 -7.12 -1.63 -1.37
CA TYR A 61 -8.39 -1.96 -0.71
C TYR A 61 -9.06 -0.68 -0.24
N PRO A 62 -10.37 -0.49 -0.50
CA PRO A 62 -11.11 0.65 0.04
C PRO A 62 -11.01 0.69 1.56
N VAL A 63 -10.83 1.90 2.09
CA VAL A 63 -10.75 2.16 3.53
C VAL A 63 -11.87 3.11 3.92
N HIS A 64 -12.56 2.80 5.00
CA HIS A 64 -13.56 3.68 5.59
C HIS A 64 -13.35 3.79 7.11
N VAL A 65 -13.73 4.94 7.65
CA VAL A 65 -13.58 5.25 9.09
C VAL A 65 -14.97 5.48 9.66
N GLU A 66 -15.34 4.69 10.67
CA GLU A 66 -16.64 4.78 11.34
C GLU A 66 -16.42 4.73 12.86
N GLY A 67 -16.92 5.73 13.58
CA GLY A 67 -16.83 5.74 15.05
C GLY A 67 -15.41 5.78 15.64
N GLY A 68 -14.38 6.06 14.84
CA GLY A 68 -12.97 6.01 15.24
C GLY A 68 -12.28 4.68 14.91
N ASP A 69 -13.03 3.68 14.45
CA ASP A 69 -12.51 2.43 13.93
C ASP A 69 -12.20 2.57 12.43
N ILE A 70 -11.19 1.84 11.97
CA ILE A 70 -10.72 1.84 10.57
C ILE A 70 -11.01 0.47 9.97
N PHE A 71 -11.75 0.46 8.87
CA PHE A 71 -12.19 -0.76 8.20
C PHE A 71 -11.59 -0.84 6.80
N ILE A 72 -11.35 -2.06 6.34
CA ILE A 72 -10.84 -2.36 5.01
C ILE A 72 -11.84 -3.29 4.32
N ASP A 73 -12.26 -2.94 3.12
CA ASP A 73 -13.10 -3.81 2.30
C ASP A 73 -12.23 -4.88 1.63
N LEU A 74 -12.33 -6.11 2.14
CA LEU A 74 -11.67 -7.26 1.51
C LEU A 74 -12.55 -7.81 0.39
N PRO A 75 -11.96 -8.21 -0.75
CA PRO A 75 -12.70 -8.94 -1.77
C PRO A 75 -13.21 -10.27 -1.21
N GLU A 76 -14.40 -10.70 -1.64
CA GLU A 76 -15.03 -11.97 -1.21
C GLU A 76 -14.14 -13.20 -1.46
N ALA A 77 -13.20 -13.12 -2.40
CA ALA A 77 -12.15 -14.11 -2.62
C ALA A 77 -10.77 -13.46 -2.54
N GLN A 78 -9.90 -13.99 -1.70
CA GLN A 78 -8.47 -13.67 -1.72
C GLN A 78 -7.83 -14.39 -2.91
N PRO A 79 -7.13 -13.68 -3.82
CA PRO A 79 -6.35 -14.32 -4.88
C PRO A 79 -5.14 -15.08 -4.34
#